data_AF-A0AAP6RKI6-F1
#
_entry.id   AF-A0AAP6RKI6-F1
#
_cell.length_a   1.000
_cell.length_b   1.000
_cell.length_c   1.000
_cell.angle_alpha   90.00
_cell.angle_beta   90.00
_cell.angle_gamma   90.00
#
_symmetry.space_group_name_H-M   'P 1'
#
loop_
_entity.id
_entity.type
_entity.pdbx_description
1 polymer ?
#
loop_
_entity_poly.entity_id
_entity_poly.type
_entity_poly.pdbx_seq_one_letter_code
_entity_poly.pdbx_strand_id
1 'polypeptide(L)'
;TEKIVIDTQQKYYYFHRANSISTNLFSKKDLDTINVWKENEKYILDRYPELSNVVHTRVCWANFIVLDKMVTSQLTEEEKIIQKEVISFLRKNFLFIMKNKYFTKARKIAMCALQFSKCAYSCFPKLQEANNKKNS
;
A
#
# COMPACT_ATOMS: atom_id res chain seq x y z
N THR A 1 20.24 34.24 0.72
CA THR A 1 20.08 33.52 2.00
C THR A 1 18.88 32.61 1.88
N GLU A 2 19.10 31.33 1.54
CA GLU A 2 18.02 30.35 1.37
C GLU A 2 17.49 29.95 2.74
N LYS A 3 16.23 30.29 3.00
CA LYS A 3 15.54 30.02 4.26
C LYS A 3 14.99 28.61 4.18
N ILE A 4 15.73 27.63 4.68
CA ILE A 4 15.23 26.26 4.83
C ILE A 4 14.24 26.28 6.00
N VAL A 5 12.96 26.10 5.70
CA VAL A 5 11.91 25.88 6.71
C VAL A 5 11.88 24.39 7.01
N ILE A 6 12.41 23.99 8.16
CA ILE A 6 12.35 22.62 8.66
C ILE A 6 11.08 22.52 9.51
N ASP A 7 10.06 21.84 8.99
CA ASP A 7 8.91 21.41 9.79
C ASP A 7 9.30 20.12 10.54
N THR A 8 9.42 20.21 11.86
CA THR A 8 9.87 19.15 12.77
C THR A 8 8.74 18.23 13.21
N GLN A 9 7.92 17.70 12.29
CA GLN A 9 7.20 16.47 12.59
C GLN A 9 8.16 15.27 12.52
N GLN A 10 8.87 15.00 13.62
CA GLN A 10 9.59 13.74 13.80
C GLN A 10 8.59 12.56 13.77
N LYS A 11 8.48 11.89 12.62
CA LYS A 11 7.79 10.60 12.48
C LYS A 11 8.75 9.46 12.13
N TYR A 12 10.03 9.58 12.51
CA TYR A 12 11.04 8.57 12.22
C TYR A 12 11.25 7.65 13.43
N TYR A 13 10.37 6.66 13.60
CA TYR A 13 10.58 5.58 14.58
C TYR A 13 11.44 4.47 13.98
N TYR A 14 12.74 4.51 14.21
CA TYR A 14 13.67 3.51 13.69
C TYR A 14 13.76 2.27 14.61
N PHE A 15 12.80 1.35 14.49
CA PHE A 15 12.91 0.01 15.11
C PHE A 15 13.72 -0.99 14.26
N HIS A 16 14.71 -1.66 14.86
CA HIS A 16 15.61 -2.61 14.19
C HIS A 16 15.34 -4.09 14.56
N ARG A 17 15.25 -4.93 13.51
CA ARG A 17 15.41 -6.41 13.38
C ARG A 17 14.35 -7.30 14.09
N ALA A 18 13.86 -8.42 13.56
CA ALA A 18 14.23 -9.31 12.44
C ALA A 18 12.97 -9.93 11.80
N ASN A 19 13.13 -10.55 10.61
CA ASN A 19 12.17 -11.28 9.76
C ASN A 19 11.76 -10.56 8.47
N SER A 20 11.54 -11.33 7.41
CA SER A 20 11.56 -10.89 6.00
C SER A 20 10.56 -9.75 5.68
N ILE A 21 10.89 -8.93 4.68
CA ILE A 21 10.08 -7.78 4.22
C ILE A 21 8.64 -8.19 3.87
N SER A 22 8.42 -9.45 3.48
CA SER A 22 7.14 -10.01 3.06
C SER A 22 6.37 -10.79 4.13
N THR A 23 6.92 -11.04 5.33
CA THR A 23 6.27 -11.86 6.39
C THR A 23 5.97 -11.11 7.69
N ASN A 24 6.27 -9.82 7.80
CA ASN A 24 6.03 -9.05 9.02
C ASN A 24 4.61 -8.46 9.07
N LEU A 25 4.08 -8.39 10.30
CA LEU A 25 2.89 -7.61 10.64
C LEU A 25 3.06 -6.15 10.22
N PHE A 26 1.94 -5.46 10.03
CA PHE A 26 1.89 -4.05 9.70
C PHE A 26 2.63 -3.22 10.76
N SER A 27 3.41 -2.26 10.27
CA SER A 27 4.03 -1.22 11.06
C SER A 27 3.83 0.13 10.39
N LYS A 28 3.88 1.23 11.15
CA LYS A 28 3.80 2.58 10.57
C LYS A 28 4.86 2.83 9.49
N LYS A 29 6.02 2.15 9.52
CA LYS A 29 7.06 2.21 8.47
C LYS A 29 6.58 1.73 7.11
N ASP A 30 5.60 0.83 7.05
CA ASP A 30 5.06 0.36 5.77
C ASP A 30 4.38 1.51 5.00
N LEU A 31 3.91 2.56 5.72
CA LEU A 31 3.37 3.77 5.10
C LEU A 31 4.43 4.57 4.34
N ASP A 32 5.70 4.50 4.73
CA ASP A 32 6.80 5.15 4.01
C ASP A 32 6.89 4.63 2.59
N THR A 33 6.55 3.35 2.36
CA THR A 33 6.51 2.78 1.00
C THR A 33 5.48 3.51 0.13
N ILE A 34 4.32 3.88 0.68
CA ILE A 34 3.31 4.66 -0.06
C ILE A 34 3.85 6.07 -0.35
N ASN A 35 4.48 6.71 0.64
CA ASN A 35 5.00 8.07 0.49
C ASN A 35 6.11 8.13 -0.55
N VAL A 36 7.08 7.20 -0.50
CA VAL A 36 8.16 7.08 -1.49
C VAL A 36 7.59 6.95 -2.89
N TRP A 37 6.59 6.10 -3.11
CA TRP A 37 6.01 5.95 -4.45
C TRP A 37 5.20 7.17 -4.90
N LYS A 38 4.54 7.90 -3.99
CA LYS A 38 3.87 9.16 -4.32
C LYS A 38 4.87 10.26 -4.70
N GLU A 39 6.01 10.33 -4.02
CA GLU A 39 7.09 11.27 -4.36
C GLU A 39 7.74 10.91 -5.69
N ASN A 40 8.02 9.62 -5.90
CA ASN A 40 8.52 9.11 -7.16
C ASN A 40 7.56 9.40 -8.32
N GLU A 41 6.25 9.26 -8.10
CA GLU A 41 5.24 9.63 -9.10
C GLU A 41 5.36 11.10 -9.50
N LYS A 42 5.43 12.02 -8.54
CA LYS A 42 5.60 13.45 -8.84
C LYS A 42 6.88 13.71 -9.62
N TYR A 43 8.00 13.17 -9.15
CA TYR A 43 9.31 13.36 -9.77
C TYR A 43 9.39 12.78 -11.19
N ILE A 44 8.83 11.58 -11.40
CA ILE A 44 8.86 10.91 -12.69
C ILE A 44 7.91 11.60 -13.65
N LEU A 45 6.72 12.02 -13.23
CA LEU A 45 5.76 12.70 -14.09
C LEU A 45 6.23 14.07 -14.56
N ASP A 46 7.02 14.77 -13.75
CA ASP A 46 7.63 16.05 -14.12
C ASP A 46 8.59 15.91 -15.31
N ARG A 47 9.32 14.77 -15.39
CA ARG A 47 10.37 14.55 -16.40
C ARG A 47 9.98 13.59 -17.52
N TYR A 48 9.09 12.65 -17.25
CA TYR A 48 8.71 11.53 -18.11
C TYR A 48 7.19 11.30 -18.03
N PRO A 49 6.36 12.26 -18.51
CA PRO A 49 4.91 12.18 -18.41
C PRO A 49 4.32 10.94 -19.10
N GLU A 50 4.98 10.39 -20.11
CA GLU A 50 4.60 9.16 -20.81
C GLU A 50 4.58 7.92 -19.88
N LEU A 51 5.32 7.98 -18.76
CA LEU A 51 5.38 6.91 -17.76
C LEU A 51 4.24 6.98 -16.73
N SER A 52 3.29 7.91 -16.86
CA SER A 52 2.19 8.12 -15.91
C SER A 52 1.48 6.84 -15.50
N ASN A 53 1.10 6.01 -16.46
CA ASN A 53 0.44 4.74 -16.16
C ASN A 53 1.33 3.80 -15.34
N VAL A 54 2.62 3.69 -15.68
CA VAL A 54 3.55 2.77 -15.01
C VAL A 54 3.80 3.23 -13.59
N VAL A 55 4.06 4.51 -13.37
CA VAL A 55 4.37 5.03 -12.03
C VAL A 55 3.13 5.05 -11.13
N HIS A 56 1.96 5.41 -11.66
CA HIS A 56 0.72 5.35 -10.90
C HIS A 56 0.32 3.91 -10.52
N THR A 57 0.69 2.93 -11.36
CA THR A 57 0.57 1.50 -11.01
C THR A 57 1.34 1.19 -9.73
N ARG A 58 2.55 1.72 -9.58
CA ARG A 58 3.41 1.47 -8.41
C ARG A 58 2.83 2.09 -7.15
N VAL A 59 2.23 3.29 -7.24
CA VAL A 59 1.51 3.89 -6.11
C VAL A 59 0.34 3.02 -5.67
N CYS A 60 -0.48 2.55 -6.61
CA CYS A 60 -1.58 1.63 -6.32
C CYS A 60 -1.08 0.31 -5.72
N TRP A 61 0.02 -0.25 -6.24
CA TRP A 61 0.64 -1.47 -5.74
C TRP A 61 1.16 -1.32 -4.30
N ALA A 62 1.81 -0.20 -3.98
CA ALA A 62 2.25 0.12 -2.63
C ALA A 62 1.06 0.14 -1.64
N ASN A 63 -0.05 0.77 -2.02
CA ASN A 63 -1.27 0.79 -1.20
C ASN A 63 -1.84 -0.62 -0.98
N PHE A 64 -1.83 -1.49 -2.00
CA PHE A 64 -2.27 -2.88 -1.84
C PHE A 64 -1.41 -3.66 -0.85
N ILE A 65 -0.08 -3.52 -0.91
CA ILE A 65 0.81 -4.22 0.02
C ILE A 65 0.58 -3.79 1.46
N VAL A 66 0.47 -2.49 1.68
CA VAL A 66 0.18 -1.96 3.01
C VAL A 66 -1.17 -2.46 3.49
N LEU A 67 -2.20 -2.43 2.63
CA LEU A 67 -3.52 -2.95 2.99
C LEU A 67 -3.49 -4.45 3.32
N ASP A 68 -2.74 -5.25 2.56
CA ASP A 68 -2.56 -6.68 2.80
C ASP A 68 -2.03 -6.92 4.22
N LYS A 69 -0.99 -6.19 4.63
CA LYS A 69 -0.46 -6.26 6.00
C LYS A 69 -1.46 -5.77 7.05
N MET A 70 -2.15 -4.67 6.76
CA MET A 70 -3.11 -4.07 7.69
C MET A 70 -4.33 -4.97 7.96
N VAL A 71 -4.74 -5.82 7.00
CA VAL A 71 -5.88 -6.73 7.21
C VAL A 71 -5.50 -8.02 7.92
N THR A 72 -4.21 -8.37 7.96
CA THR A 72 -3.70 -9.55 8.69
C THR A 72 -3.12 -9.20 10.06
N SER A 73 -3.02 -7.90 10.39
CA SER A 73 -2.48 -7.41 11.65
C SER A 73 -3.57 -6.93 12.62
N GLN A 74 -3.28 -6.97 13.92
CA GLN A 74 -4.08 -6.28 14.93
C GLN A 74 -3.75 -4.79 14.87
N LEU A 75 -4.74 -3.96 14.56
CA LEU A 75 -4.58 -2.51 14.41
C LEU A 75 -5.12 -1.76 15.63
N THR A 76 -4.40 -0.73 16.04
CA THR A 76 -4.90 0.31 16.95
C THR A 76 -6.02 1.15 16.31
N GLU A 77 -6.76 1.94 17.09
CA GLU A 77 -7.80 2.83 16.54
C GLU A 77 -7.24 3.86 15.56
N GLU A 78 -6.04 4.41 15.82
CA GLU A 78 -5.35 5.31 14.90
C GLU A 78 -5.05 4.61 13.57
N GLU A 79 -4.51 3.39 13.61
CA GLU A 79 -4.17 2.64 12.40
C GLU A 79 -5.40 2.19 11.61
N LYS A 80 -6.54 1.98 12.27
CA LYS A 80 -7.83 1.74 11.59
C LYS A 80 -8.29 2.97 10.80
N ILE A 81 -8.00 4.18 11.26
CA ILE A 81 -8.29 5.42 10.50
C ILE A 81 -7.41 5.44 9.24
N ILE A 82 -6.11 5.20 9.38
CA ILE A 82 -5.18 5.15 8.24
C ILE A 82 -5.59 4.06 7.24
N GLN A 83 -6.02 2.89 7.73
CA GLN A 83 -6.53 1.83 6.87
C GLN A 83 -7.74 2.28 6.05
N LYS A 84 -8.66 3.07 6.62
CA LYS A 84 -9.80 3.63 5.86
C LYS A 84 -9.31 4.57 4.76
N GLU A 85 -8.26 5.34 4.99
CA GLU A 85 -7.65 6.21 3.97
C GLU A 85 -7.04 5.41 2.82
N VAL A 86 -6.28 4.34 3.13
CA VAL A 86 -5.71 3.43 2.13
C VAL A 86 -6.82 2.76 1.30
N ILE A 87 -7.89 2.29 1.95
CA ILE A 87 -9.05 1.70 1.26
C ILE A 87 -9.73 2.75 0.36
N SER A 88 -9.93 3.97 0.87
CA SER A 88 -10.53 5.07 0.11
C SER A 88 -9.70 5.40 -1.13
N PHE A 89 -8.37 5.46 -0.99
CA PHE A 89 -7.46 5.67 -2.11
C PHE A 89 -7.61 4.57 -3.18
N LEU A 90 -7.60 3.30 -2.78
CA LEU A 90 -7.74 2.19 -3.73
C LEU A 90 -9.11 2.20 -4.43
N ARG A 91 -10.20 2.50 -3.70
CA ARG A 91 -11.54 2.60 -4.26
C ARG A 91 -11.66 3.73 -5.29
N LYS A 92 -11.07 4.89 -5.03
CA LYS A 92 -11.01 6.00 -5.99
C LYS A 92 -10.26 5.63 -7.27
N ASN A 93 -9.25 4.76 -7.17
CA ASN A 93 -8.44 4.28 -8.30
C ASN A 93 -8.97 2.97 -8.93
N PHE A 94 -10.21 2.58 -8.64
CA PHE A 94 -10.78 1.32 -9.12
C PHE A 94 -10.69 1.15 -10.64
N LEU A 95 -11.18 2.13 -11.40
CA LEU A 95 -11.21 2.05 -12.87
C LEU A 95 -9.80 1.95 -13.45
N PHE A 96 -8.85 2.69 -12.88
CA PHE A 96 -7.45 2.61 -13.25
C PHE A 96 -6.90 1.19 -13.04
N ILE A 97 -7.09 0.62 -11.83
CA ILE A 97 -6.61 -0.73 -11.48
C ILE A 97 -7.24 -1.79 -12.39
N MET A 98 -8.54 -1.70 -12.67
CA MET A 98 -9.26 -2.68 -13.48
C MET A 98 -8.81 -2.69 -14.94
N LYS A 99 -8.56 -1.51 -15.53
CA LYS A 99 -8.11 -1.37 -16.93
C LYS A 99 -6.62 -1.65 -17.11
N ASN A 100 -5.82 -1.50 -16.06
CA ASN A 100 -4.37 -1.59 -16.15
C ASN A 100 -3.87 -3.04 -16.32
N LYS A 101 -2.97 -3.24 -17.28
CA LYS A 101 -2.42 -4.57 -17.65
C LYS A 101 -1.39 -5.12 -16.67
N TYR A 102 -0.78 -4.26 -15.83
CA TYR A 102 0.25 -4.66 -14.87
C TYR A 102 -0.33 -5.30 -13.60
N PHE A 103 -1.64 -5.17 -13.36
CA PHE A 103 -2.31 -5.88 -12.27
C PHE A 103 -2.77 -7.27 -12.69
N THR A 104 -2.45 -8.26 -11.85
CA THR A 104 -2.87 -9.65 -12.06
C THR A 104 -4.40 -9.79 -11.93
N LYS A 105 -4.96 -10.84 -12.55
CA LYS A 105 -6.39 -11.17 -12.42
C LYS A 105 -6.80 -11.32 -10.95
N ALA A 106 -5.96 -11.98 -10.14
CA ALA A 106 -6.19 -12.13 -8.70
C ALA A 106 -6.32 -10.77 -7.99
N ARG A 107 -5.45 -9.80 -8.30
CA ARG A 107 -5.52 -8.46 -7.70
C ARG A 107 -6.76 -7.69 -8.14
N LYS A 108 -7.20 -7.86 -9.39
CA LYS A 108 -8.46 -7.28 -9.88
C LYS A 108 -9.68 -7.87 -9.18
N ILE A 109 -9.70 -9.19 -8.94
CA ILE A 109 -10.75 -9.84 -8.16
C ILE A 109 -10.75 -9.31 -6.71
N ALA A 110 -9.58 -9.21 -6.08
CA ALA A 110 -9.46 -8.62 -4.75
C ALA A 110 -9.95 -7.16 -4.72
N MET A 111 -9.65 -6.36 -5.74
CA MET A 111 -10.15 -5.00 -5.88
C MET A 111 -11.68 -4.94 -6.00
N CYS A 112 -12.30 -5.86 -6.76
CA CYS A 112 -13.75 -6.00 -6.80
C CYS A 112 -14.31 -6.35 -5.41
N ALA A 113 -13.72 -7.31 -4.71
CA ALA A 113 -14.13 -7.66 -3.34
C ALA A 113 -14.03 -6.47 -2.38
N LEU A 114 -12.98 -5.64 -2.51
CA LEU A 114 -12.80 -4.44 -1.71
C LEU A 114 -13.90 -3.38 -1.92
N GLN A 115 -14.51 -3.34 -3.11
CA GLN A 115 -15.66 -2.45 -3.34
C GLN A 115 -16.87 -2.84 -2.50
N PHE A 116 -17.15 -4.14 -2.38
CA PHE A 116 -18.26 -4.63 -1.57
C PHE A 116 -17.99 -4.51 -0.06
N SER A 117 -16.85 -5.01 0.42
CA SER A 117 -16.48 -4.86 1.84
C SER A 117 -15.00 -5.12 2.11
N LYS A 118 -14.49 -4.53 3.21
CA LYS A 118 -13.17 -4.88 3.76
C LYS A 118 -13.10 -6.36 4.17
N CYS A 119 -14.20 -6.93 4.68
CA CYS A 119 -14.25 -8.32 5.11
C CYS A 119 -14.00 -9.28 3.93
N ALA A 120 -14.70 -9.06 2.80
CA ALA A 120 -14.53 -9.83 1.57
C ALA A 120 -13.10 -9.73 1.02
N TYR A 121 -12.47 -8.56 1.10
CA TYR A 121 -11.06 -8.39 0.74
C TYR A 121 -10.11 -9.23 1.61
N SER A 122 -10.38 -9.32 2.92
CA SER A 122 -9.48 -9.99 3.87
C SER A 122 -9.28 -11.48 3.61
N CYS A 123 -10.14 -12.11 2.79
CA CYS A 123 -9.96 -13.50 2.39
C CYS A 123 -8.67 -13.71 1.57
N PHE A 124 -8.29 -12.79 0.69
CA PHE A 124 -7.15 -12.99 -0.22
C PHE A 124 -5.80 -13.02 0.52
N PRO A 125 -5.46 -12.04 1.37
CA PRO A 125 -4.16 -12.05 2.06
C PRO A 125 -4.03 -13.19 3.06
N LYS A 126 -5.13 -13.57 3.74
CA LYS A 126 -5.16 -14.71 4.67
C LYS A 126 -4.88 -16.04 3.96
N LEU A 127 -5.39 -16.24 2.74
CA LEU A 127 -5.07 -17.40 1.92
C LEU A 127 -3.58 -17.44 1.53
N GLN A 128 -2.98 -16.28 1.22
CA GLN A 128 -1.56 -16.18 0.90
C GLN A 128 -0.68 -16.50 2.13
N GLU A 129 -1.02 -15.98 3.31
CA GLU A 129 -0.33 -16.32 4.55
C GLU A 129 -0.46 -17.81 4.92
N ALA A 130 -1.64 -18.40 4.75
CA ALA A 130 -1.88 -19.81 5.02
C ALA A 130 -1.07 -20.74 4.10
N ASN A 131 -0.92 -20.36 2.83
CA ASN A 131 -0.09 -21.11 1.88
C ASN A 131 1.41 -20.97 2.21
N ASN A 132 1.86 -19.81 2.65
CA ASN A 132 3.26 -19.61 3.04
C ASN A 132 3.64 -20.41 4.30
N LYS A 133 2.73 -20.51 5.29
CA LYS A 133 2.93 -21.33 6.50
C LYS A 133 2.95 -22.84 6.24
N LYS A 134 2.28 -23.33 5.20
CA LYS A 134 2.31 -24.76 4.83
C LYS A 134 3.61 -25.17 4.12
N ASN A 135 4.34 -24.20 3.57
CA ASN A 135 5.57 -24.41 2.81
C ASN A 135 6.83 -23.99 3.60
N SER A 136 6.70 -23.70 4.89
CA SER A 136 7.79 -23.39 5.84
C SER A 136 7.90 -24.50 6.86
#